data_AF-A0A6S7CYE0-F1
#
_entry.id   AF-A0A6S7CYE0-F1
#
_cell.length_a   1.000
_cell.length_b   1.000
_cell.length_c   1.000
_cell.angle_alpha   90.00
_cell.angle_beta   90.00
_cell.angle_gamma   90.00
#
_symmetry.space_group_name_H-M   'P 1'
#
loop_
_entity.id
_entity.type
_entity.pdbx_description
1 polymer ?
#
loop_
_entity_poly.entity_id
_entity_poly.type
_entity_poly.pdbx_seq_one_letter_code
_entity_poly.pdbx_strand_id
1 'polypeptide(L)'
;MADLYVSNVDADVPDEDIKAFLVKYGFPPFDSIQRVPGDGFRPAVVLTFDGVEPELLRRLQPRVHDMFWHNRKITVQVMTGRSEE
;
A
#
# COMPACT_ATOMS: atom_id res chain seq x y z
N MET A 1 -10.19 -8.51 -6.78
CA MET A 1 -9.10 -7.57 -7.11
C MET A 1 -9.25 -6.31 -6.30
N ALA A 2 -8.19 -5.92 -5.62
CA ALA A 2 -8.13 -4.68 -4.86
C ALA A 2 -6.73 -4.09 -4.99
N ASP A 3 -6.65 -2.77 -5.09
CA ASP A 3 -5.38 -2.07 -5.15
C ASP A 3 -5.17 -1.31 -3.84
N LEU A 4 -3.93 -1.26 -3.36
CA LEU A 4 -3.53 -0.46 -2.21
C LEU A 4 -2.59 0.63 -2.69
N TYR A 5 -3.04 1.86 -2.53
CA TYR A 5 -2.24 3.03 -2.78
C TYR A 5 -1.59 3.48 -1.48
N VAL A 6 -0.26 3.49 -1.44
CA VAL A 6 0.52 3.98 -0.29
C VAL A 6 1.27 5.22 -0.74
N SER A 7 0.87 6.37 -0.22
CA SER A 7 1.47 7.66 -0.50
C SER A 7 2.41 8.07 0.62
N ASN A 8 3.40 8.90 0.29
CA ASN A 8 4.43 9.38 1.21
C ASN A 8 5.29 8.25 1.83
N VAL A 9 5.39 7.13 1.12
CA VAL A 9 6.30 6.05 1.49
C VAL A 9 7.73 6.48 1.23
N ASP A 10 8.65 6.04 2.07
CA ASP A 10 10.07 6.34 1.84
C ASP A 10 10.56 5.58 0.59
N ALA A 11 11.21 6.30 -0.33
CA ALA A 11 11.69 5.73 -1.59
C ALA A 11 12.86 4.76 -1.40
N ASP A 12 13.53 4.85 -0.25
CA ASP A 12 14.64 4.00 0.15
C ASP A 12 14.16 2.60 0.60
N VAL A 13 12.88 2.45 0.92
CA VAL A 13 12.34 1.19 1.41
C VAL A 13 12.26 0.18 0.26
N PRO A 14 12.88 -1.01 0.39
CA PRO A 14 12.80 -2.03 -0.62
C PRO A 14 11.41 -2.68 -0.61
N ASP A 15 11.01 -3.22 -1.75
CA ASP A 15 9.71 -3.85 -1.95
C ASP A 15 9.49 -5.07 -1.05
N GLU A 16 10.57 -5.78 -0.71
CA GLU A 16 10.56 -6.83 0.31
C GLU A 16 10.16 -6.33 1.70
N ASP A 17 10.56 -5.12 2.09
CA ASP A 17 10.27 -4.57 3.42
C ASP A 17 8.84 -4.05 3.48
N ILE A 18 8.34 -3.46 2.37
CA ILE A 18 6.91 -3.16 2.19
C ILE A 18 6.08 -4.46 2.30
N LYS A 19 6.54 -5.54 1.69
CA LYS A 19 5.89 -6.86 1.77
C LYS A 19 5.91 -7.41 3.19
N ALA A 20 7.05 -7.36 3.88
CA ALA A 20 7.17 -7.82 5.25
C ALA A 20 6.33 -6.99 6.23
N PHE A 21 6.28 -5.68 6.01
CA PHE A 21 5.42 -4.76 6.75
C PHE A 21 3.95 -5.15 6.56
N LEU A 22 3.49 -5.28 5.32
CA LEU A 22 2.13 -5.70 5.01
C LEU A 22 1.78 -7.03 5.71
N VAL A 23 2.63 -8.04 5.56
CA VAL A 23 2.46 -9.35 6.23
C VAL A 23 2.41 -9.22 7.74
N LYS A 24 3.26 -8.38 8.35
CA LYS A 24 3.27 -8.10 9.79
C LYS A 24 1.97 -7.47 10.29
N TYR A 25 1.33 -6.65 9.46
CA TYR A 25 0.03 -6.05 9.76
C TYR A 25 -1.17 -6.92 9.38
N GLY A 26 -0.94 -8.13 8.87
CA GLY A 26 -1.97 -9.10 8.49
C GLY A 26 -2.45 -9.00 7.05
N PHE A 27 -1.75 -8.22 6.21
CA PHE A 27 -2.00 -8.19 4.78
C PHE A 27 -1.32 -9.37 4.09
N PRO A 28 -1.95 -9.99 3.08
CA PRO A 28 -1.31 -11.00 2.26
C PRO A 28 -0.17 -10.42 1.39
N PRO A 29 0.64 -11.28 0.76
CA PRO A 29 1.55 -10.86 -0.31
C PRO A 29 0.78 -10.14 -1.42
N PHE A 30 1.26 -8.98 -1.89
CA PHE A 30 0.78 -8.38 -3.14
C PHE A 30 1.35 -9.16 -4.33
N ASP A 31 0.62 -9.15 -5.44
CA ASP A 31 1.02 -9.82 -6.68
C ASP A 31 1.92 -8.91 -7.53
N SER A 32 1.61 -7.61 -7.53
CA SER A 32 2.39 -6.59 -8.24
C SER A 32 2.59 -5.33 -7.41
N ILE A 33 3.75 -4.69 -7.58
CA ILE A 33 4.09 -3.40 -6.99
C ILE A 33 4.51 -2.44 -8.10
N GLN A 34 3.91 -1.25 -8.11
CA GLN A 34 4.26 -0.17 -9.01
C GLN A 34 4.66 1.05 -8.19
N ARG A 35 5.95 1.38 -8.23
CA ARG A 35 6.45 2.61 -7.60
C ARG A 35 6.19 3.79 -8.53
N VAL A 36 5.46 4.78 -8.02
CA VAL A 36 5.23 6.05 -8.70
C VAL A 36 6.21 7.06 -8.11
N PRO A 37 7.30 7.39 -8.81
CA PRO A 37 8.17 8.48 -8.41
C PRO A 37 7.32 9.75 -8.51
N GLY A 38 6.87 10.26 -7.36
CA GLY A 38 6.14 11.52 -7.33
C GLY A 38 7.07 12.60 -7.83
N ASP A 39 6.65 13.28 -8.90
CA ASP A 39 7.35 14.41 -9.51
C ASP A 39 7.65 15.46 -8.40
N GLY A 40 8.86 15.41 -7.84
CA GLY A 40 9.41 16.40 -6.93
C GLY A 40 9.16 16.27 -5.42
N PHE A 41 8.03 15.76 -4.89
CA PHE A 41 7.75 15.92 -3.44
C PHE A 41 7.16 14.75 -2.65
N ARG A 42 6.54 13.74 -3.27
CA ARG A 42 5.93 12.61 -2.52
C ARG A 42 5.98 11.30 -3.30
N PRO A 43 7.00 10.45 -3.08
CA PRO A 43 6.99 9.08 -3.57
C PRO A 43 5.72 8.33 -3.12
N ALA A 44 5.14 7.58 -4.04
CA ALA A 44 3.99 6.74 -3.78
C ALA A 44 4.21 5.35 -4.39
N VAL A 45 3.54 4.35 -3.85
CA VAL A 45 3.55 2.98 -4.38
C VAL A 45 2.11 2.48 -4.49
N VAL A 46 1.83 1.83 -5.60
CA VAL A 46 0.58 1.11 -5.85
C VAL A 46 0.90 -0.37 -5.71
N LEU A 47 0.10 -1.09 -4.95
CA LEU A 47 0.23 -2.52 -4.73
C LEU A 47 -1.06 -3.18 -5.21
N THR A 48 -0.96 -4.13 -6.12
CA THR A 48 -2.12 -4.80 -6.69
C THR A 48 -2.28 -6.17 -6.04
N PHE A 49 -3.51 -6.45 -5.57
CA PHE A 49 -3.88 -7.68 -4.91
C PHE A 49 -5.02 -8.36 -5.71
N ASP A 50 -4.71 -9.44 -6.41
CA ASP A 50 -5.71 -10.18 -7.17
C ASP A 50 -6.57 -11.06 -6.25
N GLY A 51 -5.93 -11.82 -5.36
CA GLY A 51 -6.57 -12.83 -4.48
C GLY A 51 -6.93 -12.38 -3.06
N VAL A 52 -6.92 -11.07 -2.76
CA VAL A 52 -7.21 -10.57 -1.40
C VAL A 52 -8.62 -10.00 -1.32
N GLU A 53 -9.34 -10.38 -0.25
CA GLU A 53 -10.65 -9.82 0.05
C GLU A 53 -10.58 -8.32 0.36
N PRO A 54 -11.34 -7.48 -0.36
CA PRO A 54 -11.37 -6.03 -0.12
C PRO A 54 -11.89 -5.68 1.29
N GLU A 55 -12.67 -6.56 1.91
CA GLU A 55 -13.17 -6.40 3.27
C GLU A 55 -12.04 -6.47 4.32
N LEU A 56 -11.07 -7.37 4.12
CA LEU A 56 -9.89 -7.47 4.98
C LEU A 56 -9.01 -6.23 4.83
N LEU A 57 -8.76 -5.79 3.59
CA LEU A 57 -8.00 -4.58 3.30
C LEU A 57 -8.65 -3.34 3.93
N ARG A 58 -9.98 -3.18 3.81
CA ARG A 58 -10.72 -2.07 4.43
C ARG A 58 -10.67 -2.07 5.95
N ARG A 59 -10.63 -3.25 6.59
CA ARG A 59 -10.47 -3.36 8.05
C ARG A 59 -9.05 -3.02 8.51
N LEU A 60 -8.05 -3.35 7.70
CA LEU A 60 -6.65 -3.11 8.02
C LEU A 60 -6.18 -1.71 7.58
N GLN A 61 -6.81 -1.10 6.57
CA GLN A 61 -6.52 0.23 6.07
C GLN A 61 -6.38 1.27 7.20
N PRO A 62 -7.36 1.48 8.09
CA PRO A 62 -7.26 2.49 9.13
C PRO A 62 -6.15 2.23 10.15
N ARG A 63 -5.59 1.00 10.22
CA ARG A 63 -4.47 0.69 11.12
C ARG A 63 -3.13 1.14 10.57
N VAL A 64 -2.96 1.06 9.25
CA VAL A 64 -1.72 1.46 8.55
C VAL A 64 -1.83 2.86 7.93
N HIS A 65 -3.05 3.41 7.85
CA HIS A 65 -3.32 4.77 7.41
C HIS A 65 -2.90 5.79 8.49
N ASP A 66 -2.25 6.87 8.05
CA ASP A 66 -1.64 7.91 8.92
C ASP A 66 -0.58 7.35 9.89
N MET A 67 -0.04 6.16 9.59
CA MET A 67 0.96 5.56 10.45
C MET A 67 2.31 6.25 10.26
N PHE A 68 3.02 6.48 11.37
CA PHE A 68 4.41 6.92 11.31
C PHE A 68 5.31 5.72 10.96
N TRP A 69 5.81 5.72 9.73
CA TRP A 69 6.78 4.74 9.24
C TRP A 69 7.99 5.47 8.65
N HIS A 70 9.19 5.04 9.02
CA HIS A 70 10.46 5.64 8.57
C HIS A 70 10.53 7.18 8.77
N ASN A 71 10.14 7.66 9.95
CA ASN A 71 10.10 9.09 10.30
C ASN A 71 9.18 9.94 9.40
N ARG A 72 8.23 9.32 8.70
CA ARG A 72 7.23 9.96 7.84
C ARG A 72 5.84 9.40 8.10
N LYS A 73 4.81 10.22 7.92
CA LYS A 73 3.43 9.74 7.96
C LYS A 73 3.07 9.14 6.62
N ILE A 74 2.87 7.83 6.56
CA ILE A 74 2.39 7.19 5.34
C ILE A 74 0.88 7.27 5.26
N THR A 75 0.37 7.50 4.06
CA THR A 75 -1.07 7.51 3.80
C THR A 75 -1.42 6.30 2.98
N VAL A 76 -2.20 5.38 3.56
CA VAL A 76 -2.64 4.16 2.87
C VAL A 76 -4.11 4.30 2.48
N GLN A 77 -4.43 4.02 1.23
CA GLN A 77 -5.78 4.06 0.69
C GLN A 77 -6.04 2.76 -0.08
N VAL A 78 -7.10 2.04 0.30
CA VAL A 78 -7.55 0.86 -0.46
C VAL A 78 -8.45 1.36 -1.58
N MET A 79 -8.02 1.13 -2.82
CA MET A 79 -8.83 1.31 -4.01
C MET A 79 -9.53 -0.02 -4.30
N THR A 80 -10.74 -0.15 -3.76
CA THR A 80 -11.64 -1.25 -4.11
C THR A 80 -12.45 -0.82 -5.33
N GLY A 81 -11.98 -1.13 -6.54
CA GLY A 81 -12.76 -0.85 -7.76
C GLY A 81 -12.00 -0.10 -8.85
N ARG A 82 -10.93 -0.69 -9.39
CA ARG A 82 -10.55 -0.46 -10.79
C ARG A 82 -10.84 -1.69 -11.65
N SER A 83 -12.05 -2.19 -11.49
CA SER A 83 -12.80 -2.98 -12.46
C SER A 83 -14.24 -2.63 -12.04
N GLU A 84 -15.00 -1.83 -12.76
CA GLU A 84 -15.33 -1.87 -14.18
C GLU A 84 -15.65 -0.46 -14.74
N GLU A 85 -15.30 -0.30 -16.02
CA GLU A 85 -15.78 0.64 -17.07
C GLU A 85 -15.73 2.17 -16.88
#